data_AF-A0A7F8RSD8-F1
#
_entry.id   AF-A0A7F8RSD8-F1
#
_cell.length_a   1.000
_cell.length_b   1.000
_cell.length_c   1.000
_cell.angle_alpha   90.00
_cell.angle_beta   90.00
_cell.angle_gamma   90.00
#
_symmetry.space_group_name_H-M   'P 1'
#
loop_
_entity.id
_entity.type
_entity.pdbx_description
1 polymer ?
#
loop_
_entity_poly.entity_id
_entity_poly.type
_entity_poly.pdbx_seq_one_letter_code
_entity_poly.pdbx_strand_id
1 'polypeptide(L)'
;MRYKRTKAALTIIRYYRHYKVKSYIHEVARRFHGIKTMKDYGKHVKWPTPPKVLRRFEEAVQAIFNRWRASQLIKSLPASDLPQVRAKVAAMEMLKGQRADLGLQRAWEGNYLASKPDTPQTSGTFVPVANELKRKDKYMNILFSCHVRKIQKLISGSGVDQIIKSGFCGPESDIKQYMSHNVNL
;
A
#
# COMPACT_ATOMS: atom_id res chain seq x y z
N MET A 1 47.27 -24.31 -38.10
CA MET A 1 46.82 -24.90 -36.81
C MET A 1 46.10 -23.90 -35.87
N ARG A 2 46.57 -22.65 -35.71
CA ARG A 2 46.01 -21.65 -34.77
C ARG A 2 44.52 -21.31 -35.02
N TYR A 3 44.11 -21.14 -36.27
CA TYR A 3 42.72 -20.81 -36.64
C TYR A 3 41.69 -21.88 -36.19
N LYS A 4 41.98 -23.17 -36.40
CA LYS A 4 41.08 -24.27 -36.02
C LYS A 4 40.85 -24.30 -34.50
N ARG A 5 41.89 -24.04 -33.70
CA ARG A 5 41.80 -23.96 -32.23
C ARG A 5 40.95 -22.76 -31.78
N THR A 6 41.15 -21.59 -32.38
CA THR A 6 40.32 -20.40 -32.07
C THR A 6 38.84 -20.64 -32.42
N LYS A 7 38.55 -21.25 -33.58
CA LYS A 7 37.17 -21.57 -33.99
C LYS A 7 36.50 -22.55 -33.02
N ALA A 8 37.23 -23.58 -32.57
CA ALA A 8 36.75 -24.52 -31.56
C ALA A 8 36.47 -23.81 -30.22
N ALA A 9 37.40 -22.96 -29.75
CA ALA A 9 37.24 -22.21 -28.52
C ALA A 9 36.00 -21.28 -28.54
N LEU A 10 35.80 -20.53 -29.63
CA LEU A 10 34.61 -19.67 -29.79
C LEU A 10 33.31 -20.49 -29.79
N THR A 11 33.34 -21.68 -30.39
CA THR A 11 32.19 -22.60 -30.40
C THR A 11 31.87 -23.06 -28.98
N ILE A 12 32.88 -23.53 -28.21
CA ILE A 12 32.72 -23.94 -26.82
C ILE A 12 32.18 -22.79 -25.96
N ILE A 13 32.72 -21.57 -26.10
CA ILE A 13 32.25 -20.39 -25.38
C ILE A 13 30.77 -20.10 -25.67
N ARG A 14 30.36 -20.20 -26.94
CA ARG A 14 28.95 -19.97 -27.33
C ARG A 14 28.01 -20.98 -26.67
N TYR A 15 28.32 -22.27 -26.75
CA TYR A 15 27.50 -23.32 -26.12
C TYR A 15 27.49 -23.19 -24.60
N TYR A 16 28.63 -22.88 -23.98
CA TYR A 16 28.72 -22.65 -22.54
C TYR A 16 27.83 -21.49 -22.08
N ARG A 17 27.82 -20.37 -22.83
CA ARG A 17 26.94 -19.24 -22.52
C ARG A 17 25.46 -19.65 -22.56
N HIS A 18 25.03 -20.36 -23.61
CA HIS A 18 23.66 -20.86 -23.70
C HIS A 18 23.31 -21.83 -22.56
N TYR A 19 24.21 -22.76 -22.24
CA TYR A 19 24.04 -23.68 -21.12
C TYR A 19 23.88 -22.96 -19.78
N LYS A 20 24.70 -21.93 -19.51
CA LYS A 20 24.61 -21.16 -18.25
C LYS A 20 23.31 -20.39 -18.12
N VAL A 21 22.77 -19.85 -19.22
CA VAL A 21 21.44 -19.20 -19.21
C VAL A 21 20.35 -20.25 -18.97
N LYS A 22 20.38 -21.35 -19.74
CA LYS A 22 19.37 -22.41 -19.65
C LYS A 22 19.34 -23.04 -18.26
N SER A 23 20.49 -23.38 -17.69
CA SER A 23 20.60 -23.96 -16.35
C SER A 23 20.04 -23.02 -15.27
N TYR A 24 20.35 -21.72 -15.34
CA TYR A 24 19.79 -20.72 -14.43
C TYR A 24 18.25 -20.66 -14.50
N ILE A 25 17.67 -20.60 -15.70
CA ILE A 25 16.21 -20.57 -15.88
C ILE A 25 15.57 -21.85 -15.34
N HIS A 26 16.16 -23.03 -15.57
CA HIS A 26 15.66 -24.29 -15.02
C HIS A 26 15.75 -24.31 -13.48
N GLU A 27 16.76 -23.69 -12.91
CA GLU A 27 16.92 -23.57 -11.46
C GLU A 27 15.85 -22.67 -10.84
N VAL A 28 15.56 -21.52 -11.47
CA VAL A 28 14.45 -20.65 -11.10
C VAL A 28 13.13 -21.41 -11.21
N ALA A 29 12.85 -22.05 -12.35
CA ALA A 29 11.60 -22.79 -12.56
C ALA A 29 11.39 -23.91 -11.53
N ARG A 30 12.46 -24.64 -11.16
CA ARG A 30 12.41 -25.65 -10.11
C ARG A 30 12.12 -25.06 -8.74
N ARG A 31 12.80 -23.99 -8.33
CA ARG A 31 12.56 -23.35 -7.02
C ARG A 31 11.18 -22.72 -6.92
N PHE A 32 10.65 -22.23 -8.04
CA PHE A 32 9.36 -21.56 -8.11
C PHE A 32 8.21 -22.51 -8.48
N HIS A 33 8.49 -23.81 -8.57
CA HIS A 33 7.49 -24.83 -8.83
C HIS A 33 6.50 -24.91 -7.66
N GLY A 34 5.20 -24.95 -7.96
CA GLY A 34 4.17 -25.09 -6.93
C GLY A 34 3.96 -23.87 -6.03
N ILE A 35 4.55 -22.70 -6.30
CA ILE A 35 4.38 -21.52 -5.43
C ILE A 35 2.91 -21.07 -5.30
N LYS A 36 2.09 -21.29 -6.33
CA LYS A 36 0.67 -20.92 -6.32
C LYS A 36 -0.13 -21.62 -5.21
N THR A 37 0.28 -22.82 -4.81
CA THR A 37 -0.40 -23.63 -3.79
C THR A 37 0.19 -23.41 -2.40
N MET A 38 1.32 -22.70 -2.28
CA MET A 38 1.93 -22.39 -0.99
C MET A 38 1.21 -21.21 -0.31
N LYS A 39 1.02 -21.29 1.01
CA LYS A 39 0.38 -20.24 1.83
C LYS A 39 1.07 -18.87 1.71
N ASP A 40 2.40 -18.85 1.59
CA ASP A 40 3.18 -17.62 1.58
C ASP A 40 3.40 -17.02 0.17
N TYR A 41 2.83 -17.65 -0.87
CA TYR A 41 3.06 -17.34 -2.28
C TYR A 41 4.56 -17.16 -2.60
N GLY A 42 5.42 -17.98 -2.00
CA GLY A 42 6.85 -18.00 -2.28
C GLY A 42 7.66 -16.88 -1.62
N LYS A 43 7.15 -16.20 -0.58
CA LYS A 43 7.88 -15.13 0.16
C LYS A 43 9.28 -15.54 0.60
N HIS A 44 9.42 -16.78 1.06
CA HIS A 44 10.65 -17.31 1.66
C HIS A 44 11.50 -18.12 0.67
N VAL A 45 11.11 -18.17 -0.61
CA VAL A 45 11.87 -18.88 -1.64
C VAL A 45 13.11 -18.06 -1.97
N LYS A 46 14.28 -18.66 -1.77
CA LYS A 46 15.56 -18.03 -2.12
C LYS A 46 15.75 -18.02 -3.63
N TRP A 47 16.03 -16.84 -4.19
CA TRP A 47 16.38 -16.70 -5.59
C TRP A 47 17.79 -17.26 -5.88
N PRO A 48 18.00 -18.00 -6.99
CA PRO A 48 19.34 -18.41 -7.40
C PRO A 48 20.23 -17.20 -7.69
N THR A 49 21.53 -17.31 -7.44
CA THR A 49 22.48 -16.25 -7.81
C THR A 49 22.63 -16.17 -9.34
N PRO A 50 22.35 -15.01 -9.98
CA PRO A 50 22.45 -14.90 -11.42
C PRO A 50 23.91 -14.86 -11.89
N PRO A 51 24.22 -15.36 -13.09
CA PRO A 51 25.40 -14.95 -13.83
C PRO A 51 25.41 -13.41 -14.01
N LYS A 52 26.58 -12.76 -13.90
CA LYS A 52 26.71 -11.28 -13.97
C LYS A 52 25.97 -10.65 -15.16
N VAL A 53 26.01 -11.31 -16.31
CA VAL A 53 25.37 -10.85 -17.56
C VAL A 53 23.84 -10.85 -17.49
N LEU A 54 23.26 -11.69 -16.62
CA LEU A 54 21.82 -11.87 -16.48
C LEU A 54 21.19 -11.04 -15.36
N ARG A 55 21.96 -10.19 -14.66
CA ARG A 55 21.45 -9.42 -13.51
C ARG A 55 20.22 -8.58 -13.88
N ARG A 56 20.27 -7.83 -14.99
CA ARG A 56 19.13 -7.03 -15.47
C ARG A 56 17.89 -7.87 -15.79
N PHE A 57 18.12 -9.07 -16.35
CA PHE A 57 17.03 -10.00 -16.64
C PHE A 57 16.41 -10.55 -15.35
N GLU A 58 17.24 -10.89 -14.36
CA GLU A 58 16.76 -11.31 -13.05
C GLU A 58 15.93 -10.22 -12.38
N GLU A 59 16.41 -8.97 -12.35
CA GLU A 59 15.68 -7.83 -11.79
C GLU A 59 14.28 -7.68 -12.43
N ALA A 60 14.19 -7.82 -13.75
CA ALA A 60 12.92 -7.78 -14.46
C ALA A 60 11.99 -8.96 -14.07
N VAL A 61 12.52 -10.17 -13.99
CA VAL A 61 11.75 -11.37 -13.60
C VAL A 61 11.29 -11.27 -12.13
N GLN A 62 12.14 -10.77 -11.24
CA GLN A 62 11.80 -10.51 -9.84
C GLN A 62 10.69 -9.45 -9.73
N ALA A 63 10.74 -8.38 -10.52
CA ALA A 63 9.69 -7.37 -10.56
C ALA A 63 8.35 -7.95 -11.03
N ILE A 64 8.36 -8.79 -12.08
CA ILE A 64 7.17 -9.50 -12.56
C ILE A 64 6.61 -10.42 -11.47
N PHE A 65 7.46 -11.20 -10.81
CA PHE A 65 7.06 -12.08 -9.71
C PHE A 65 6.46 -11.29 -8.55
N ASN A 66 7.10 -10.20 -8.12
CA ASN A 66 6.62 -9.36 -7.03
C ASN A 66 5.26 -8.74 -7.35
N ARG A 67 5.04 -8.31 -8.60
CA ARG A 67 3.74 -7.80 -9.07
C ARG A 67 2.67 -8.89 -9.04
N TRP A 68 2.98 -10.07 -9.57
CA TRP A 68 2.07 -11.22 -9.53
C TRP A 68 1.71 -11.59 -8.09
N ARG A 69 2.71 -11.69 -7.21
CA ARG A 69 2.54 -12.03 -5.80
C ARG A 69 1.70 -10.98 -5.06
N ALA A 70 1.96 -9.69 -5.29
CA ALA A 70 1.13 -8.60 -4.76
C ALA A 70 -0.33 -8.73 -5.21
N SER A 71 -0.57 -9.08 -6.49
CA SER A 71 -1.93 -9.33 -7.00
C SER A 71 -2.60 -10.52 -6.31
N GLN A 72 -1.87 -11.62 -6.05
CA GLN A 72 -2.42 -12.75 -5.29
C GLN A 72 -2.81 -12.35 -3.86
N LEU A 73 -1.95 -11.58 -3.18
CA LEU A 73 -2.24 -11.10 -1.83
C LEU A 73 -3.47 -10.19 -1.81
N ILE A 74 -3.59 -9.26 -2.76
CA ILE A 74 -4.75 -8.37 -2.86
C ILE A 74 -6.04 -9.18 -3.12
N LYS A 75 -5.97 -10.22 -3.95
CA LYS A 75 -7.13 -11.09 -4.23
C LYS A 75 -7.58 -11.91 -3.03
N SER A 76 -6.67 -12.21 -2.09
CA SER A 76 -7.00 -12.97 -0.88
C SER A 76 -7.70 -12.13 0.20
N LEU A 77 -7.66 -10.80 0.09
CA LEU A 77 -8.28 -9.89 1.05
C LEU A 77 -9.78 -9.69 0.75
N PRO A 78 -10.63 -9.53 1.79
CA PRO A 78 -12.03 -9.20 1.59
C PRO A 78 -12.17 -7.78 0.99
N ALA A 79 -13.19 -7.60 0.15
CA ALA A 79 -13.40 -6.34 -0.57
C ALA A 79 -13.65 -5.14 0.36
N SER A 80 -14.19 -5.38 1.57
CA SER A 80 -14.39 -4.38 2.62
C SER A 80 -13.09 -3.73 3.09
N ASP A 81 -11.99 -4.49 3.09
CA ASP A 81 -10.73 -4.07 3.70
C ASP A 81 -9.81 -3.39 2.68
N LEU A 82 -10.08 -3.57 1.38
CA LEU A 82 -9.29 -3.00 0.29
C LEU A 82 -9.14 -1.47 0.39
N PRO A 83 -10.19 -0.67 0.68
CA PRO A 83 -10.04 0.78 0.84
C PRO A 83 -9.07 1.14 1.97
N GLN A 84 -9.17 0.46 3.12
CA GLN A 84 -8.27 0.68 4.24
C GLN A 84 -6.83 0.30 3.89
N VAL A 85 -6.62 -0.86 3.26
CA VAL A 85 -5.27 -1.30 2.87
C VAL A 85 -4.65 -0.33 1.87
N ARG A 86 -5.41 0.18 0.89
CA ARG A 86 -4.95 1.21 -0.05
C ARG A 86 -4.55 2.49 0.67
N ALA A 87 -5.37 2.97 1.60
CA ALA A 87 -5.06 4.14 2.42
C ALA A 87 -3.78 3.93 3.25
N LYS A 88 -3.63 2.76 3.89
CA LYS A 88 -2.43 2.39 4.64
C LYS A 88 -1.18 2.34 3.77
N VAL A 89 -1.27 1.78 2.56
CA VAL A 89 -0.15 1.72 1.61
C VAL A 89 0.27 3.12 1.16
N ALA A 90 -0.69 3.98 0.80
CA ALA A 90 -0.42 5.36 0.41
C ALA A 90 0.21 6.17 1.56
N ALA A 91 -0.32 6.03 2.77
CA ALA A 91 0.24 6.67 3.97
C ALA A 91 1.67 6.17 4.26
N MET A 92 1.91 4.85 4.11
CA MET A 92 3.24 4.28 4.31
C MET A 92 4.23 4.80 3.28
N GLU A 93 3.85 4.95 2.01
CA GLU A 93 4.72 5.53 0.98
C GLU A 93 5.16 6.96 1.32
N MET A 94 4.27 7.77 1.88
CA MET A 94 4.54 9.16 2.26
C MET A 94 5.29 9.32 3.59
N LEU A 95 5.02 8.45 4.57
CA LEU A 95 5.50 8.60 5.95
C LEU A 95 6.68 7.68 6.29
N LYS A 96 7.03 6.72 5.43
CA LYS A 96 8.13 5.79 5.67
C LYS A 96 9.44 6.56 5.90
N GLY A 97 10.07 6.32 7.05
CA GLY A 97 11.32 6.98 7.46
C GLY A 97 11.14 8.31 8.17
N GLN A 98 9.94 8.89 8.17
CA GLN A 98 9.63 10.16 8.86
C GLN A 98 9.05 9.94 10.27
N ARG A 99 8.50 8.75 10.54
CA ARG A 99 7.84 8.43 11.80
C ARG A 99 8.25 7.04 12.29
N ALA A 100 8.54 6.92 13.59
CA ALA A 100 8.95 5.67 14.22
C ALA A 100 7.83 4.62 14.25
N ASP A 101 6.60 5.05 14.55
CA ASP A 101 5.41 4.20 14.51
C ASP A 101 4.34 4.78 13.57
N LEU A 102 3.94 3.97 12.59
CA LEU A 102 2.88 4.29 11.63
C LEU A 102 1.50 3.77 12.07
N GLY A 103 1.42 3.04 13.20
CA GLY A 103 0.16 2.51 13.72
C GLY A 103 -0.45 1.44 12.82
N LEU A 104 0.37 0.62 12.15
CA LEU A 104 -0.10 -0.37 11.16
C LEU A 104 -1.13 -1.37 11.72
N GLN A 105 -1.01 -1.71 13.01
CA GLN A 105 -1.91 -2.62 13.73
C GLN A 105 -3.29 -2.01 14.04
N ARG A 106 -3.43 -0.68 13.99
CA ARG A 106 -4.68 -0.01 14.31
C ARG A 106 -5.69 -0.17 13.16
N ALA A 107 -6.96 -0.40 13.51
CA ALA A 107 -8.06 -0.29 12.55
C ALA A 107 -8.21 1.18 12.08
N TRP A 108 -8.59 1.37 10.82
CA TRP A 108 -8.91 2.67 10.26
C TRP A 108 -10.43 2.78 10.20
N GLU A 109 -11.01 3.49 11.16
CA GLU A 109 -12.47 3.62 11.28
C GLU A 109 -13.00 4.84 10.51
N GLY A 110 -12.12 5.83 10.25
CA GLY A 110 -12.48 7.11 9.67
C GLY A 110 -13.24 7.99 10.68
N ASN A 111 -14.48 7.64 11.01
CA ASN A 111 -15.35 8.42 11.90
C ASN A 111 -15.14 8.04 13.38
N TYR A 112 -14.01 8.44 13.97
CA TYR A 112 -13.65 8.07 15.34
C TYR A 112 -14.49 8.78 16.41
N LEU A 113 -15.21 9.86 16.09
CA LEU A 113 -16.11 10.52 17.05
C LEU A 113 -17.45 9.80 17.22
N ALA A 114 -17.93 9.11 16.17
CA ALA A 114 -19.18 8.34 16.23
C ALA A 114 -18.98 6.87 16.64
N SER A 115 -17.77 6.32 16.46
CA SER A 115 -17.48 4.89 16.65
C SER A 115 -16.90 4.52 18.01
N LYS A 116 -16.51 5.49 18.84
CA LYS A 116 -15.89 5.22 20.15
C LYS A 116 -16.93 4.77 21.19
N PRO A 117 -16.82 3.56 21.76
CA PRO A 117 -17.60 3.16 22.93
C PRO A 117 -17.06 3.80 24.23
N ASP A 118 -15.78 4.16 24.27
CA ASP A 118 -15.10 4.61 25.50
C ASP A 118 -15.34 6.08 25.88
N THR A 119 -16.06 6.85 25.05
CA THR A 119 -16.40 8.26 25.34
C THR A 119 -17.85 8.57 24.93
N PRO A 120 -18.85 7.97 25.61
CA PRO A 120 -20.27 8.06 25.21
C PRO A 120 -20.81 9.50 25.16
N GLN A 121 -20.20 10.40 25.94
CA GLN A 121 -20.59 11.81 26.01
C GLN A 121 -20.27 12.55 24.71
N THR A 122 -19.19 12.20 24.00
CA THR A 122 -18.80 12.87 22.77
C THR A 122 -19.64 12.42 21.58
N SER A 123 -19.98 11.12 21.49
CA SER A 123 -20.81 10.58 20.40
C SER A 123 -22.25 11.11 20.46
N GLY A 124 -22.82 11.25 21.67
CA GLY A 124 -24.17 11.77 21.89
C GLY A 124 -24.37 13.20 21.39
N THR A 125 -23.36 14.06 21.55
CA THR A 125 -23.39 15.45 21.07
C THR A 125 -22.94 15.57 19.60
N PHE A 126 -22.00 14.72 19.16
CA PHE A 126 -21.44 14.79 17.81
C PHE A 126 -22.44 14.40 16.73
N VAL A 127 -23.19 13.30 16.90
CA VAL A 127 -24.07 12.78 15.84
C VAL A 127 -25.17 13.77 15.43
N PRO A 128 -25.90 14.44 16.36
CA PRO A 128 -26.87 15.47 16.00
C PRO A 128 -26.25 16.65 15.23
N VAL A 129 -25.11 17.17 15.70
CA VAL A 129 -24.41 18.29 15.06
C VAL A 129 -23.89 17.90 13.68
N ALA A 130 -23.37 16.68 13.54
CA ALA A 130 -22.92 16.15 12.27
C ALA A 130 -24.07 16.01 11.26
N ASN A 131 -25.25 15.57 11.69
CA ASN A 131 -26.46 15.47 10.86
C ASN A 131 -26.99 16.84 10.43
N GLU A 132 -26.98 17.82 11.33
CA GLU A 132 -27.33 19.20 10.99
C GLU A 132 -26.38 19.79 9.95
N LEU A 133 -25.07 19.60 10.15
CA LEU A 133 -24.05 19.98 9.18
C LEU A 133 -24.24 19.25 7.84
N LYS A 134 -24.66 17.98 7.85
CA LYS A 134 -24.96 17.22 6.62
C LYS A 134 -26.11 17.83 5.86
N ARG A 135 -27.17 18.24 6.55
CA ARG A 135 -28.31 18.93 5.96
C ARG A 135 -27.93 20.29 5.38
N LYS A 136 -27.08 21.04 6.08
CA LYS A 136 -26.63 22.38 5.67
C LYS A 136 -25.67 22.33 4.47
N ASP A 137 -24.61 21.53 4.58
CA ASP A 137 -23.51 21.49 3.62
C ASP A 137 -23.74 20.45 2.51
N LYS A 138 -24.80 19.63 2.62
CA LYS A 138 -25.22 18.61 1.65
C LYS A 138 -24.11 17.62 1.25
N TYR A 139 -23.22 17.29 2.17
CA TYR A 139 -22.17 16.29 1.91
C TYR A 139 -22.72 14.86 2.01
N MET A 140 -22.15 13.94 1.24
CA MET A 140 -22.61 12.55 1.19
C MET A 140 -22.25 11.77 2.45
N ASN A 141 -20.97 11.73 2.82
CA ASN A 141 -20.46 10.97 3.96
C ASN A 141 -19.36 11.73 4.71
N ILE A 142 -19.24 11.47 6.01
CA ILE A 142 -18.07 11.86 6.81
C ILE A 142 -16.98 10.84 6.52
N LEU A 143 -15.83 11.30 6.05
CA LEU A 143 -14.70 10.43 5.70
C LEU A 143 -13.75 10.23 6.87
N PHE A 144 -13.61 11.27 7.70
CA PHE A 144 -12.82 11.22 8.90
C PHE A 144 -13.35 12.18 9.96
N SER A 145 -13.31 11.76 11.23
CA SER A 145 -13.59 12.60 12.38
C SER A 145 -12.69 12.21 13.54
N CYS A 146 -12.13 13.18 14.25
CA CYS A 146 -11.37 12.92 15.47
C CYS A 146 -11.33 14.16 16.38
N HIS A 147 -11.06 13.91 17.66
CA HIS A 147 -10.81 14.98 18.62
C HIS A 147 -9.37 15.49 18.47
N VAL A 148 -9.20 16.79 18.34
CA VAL A 148 -7.90 17.46 18.20
C VAL A 148 -7.78 18.53 19.28
N ARG A 149 -6.60 18.70 19.87
CA ARG A 149 -6.34 19.85 20.74
C ARG A 149 -5.59 20.92 19.96
N LYS A 150 -6.20 22.10 19.84
CA LYS A 150 -5.54 23.26 19.23
C LYS A 150 -4.68 23.93 20.28
N ILE A 151 -3.38 23.99 20.05
CA ILE A 151 -2.45 24.72 20.91
C ILE A 151 -2.25 26.11 20.30
N GLN A 152 -2.69 27.15 21.02
CA GLN A 152 -2.46 28.54 20.66
C GLN A 152 -1.18 29.01 21.37
N LYS A 153 -0.29 29.72 20.66
CA LYS A 153 1.03 30.15 21.18
C LYS A 153 0.97 30.99 22.47
N LEU A 154 -0.19 31.56 22.81
CA LEU A 154 -0.39 32.51 23.91
C LEU A 154 -1.48 32.09 24.92
N ILE A 155 -2.23 31.01 24.68
CA ILE A 155 -3.34 30.59 25.55
C ILE A 155 -3.35 29.06 25.64
N SER A 156 -3.58 28.54 26.85
CA SER A 156 -3.81 27.10 27.10
C SER A 156 -4.87 26.55 26.14
N GLY A 157 -4.54 25.47 25.44
CA GLY A 157 -5.27 25.02 24.25
C GLY A 157 -6.72 24.61 24.49
N SER A 158 -7.61 24.97 23.56
CA SER A 158 -8.99 24.48 23.50
C SER A 158 -9.08 23.16 22.70
N GLY A 159 -9.90 22.23 23.17
CA GLY A 159 -10.27 21.03 22.42
C GLY A 159 -11.19 21.41 21.26
N VAL A 160 -10.93 20.91 20.07
CA VAL A 160 -11.74 21.11 18.87
C VAL A 160 -11.92 19.78 18.13
N ASP A 161 -13.10 19.54 17.59
CA ASP A 161 -13.36 18.34 16.82
C ASP A 161 -13.14 18.62 15.33
N GLN A 162 -12.26 17.85 14.70
CA GLN A 162 -11.96 18.00 13.28
C GLN A 162 -12.80 17.01 12.47
N ILE A 163 -13.51 17.51 11.46
CA ILE A 163 -14.31 16.72 10.53
C ILE A 163 -13.79 16.93 9.10
N ILE A 164 -13.52 15.83 8.40
CA ILE A 164 -13.23 15.81 6.97
C ILE A 164 -14.44 15.20 6.24
N LYS A 165 -15.03 15.99 5.35
CA LYS A 165 -16.25 15.65 4.60
C LYS A 165 -15.93 15.40 3.14
N SER A 166 -16.69 14.51 2.48
CA SER A 166 -16.66 14.38 1.02
C SER A 166 -17.45 15.52 0.36
N GLY A 167 -16.81 16.37 -0.45
CA GLY A 167 -17.51 17.39 -1.25
C GLY A 167 -18.08 16.82 -2.56
N PHE A 168 -19.18 17.41 -3.03
CA PHE A 168 -19.68 17.23 -4.41
C PHE A 168 -18.89 18.16 -5.32
N CYS A 169 -18.19 17.60 -6.32
CA CYS A 169 -17.72 18.40 -7.45
C CYS A 169 -18.80 18.33 -8.53
N GLY A 170 -19.06 19.44 -9.22
CA GLY A 170 -19.99 19.47 -10.35
C GLY A 170 -19.65 18.43 -11.44
N PRO A 171 -20.53 18.23 -12.42
CA PRO A 171 -20.55 17.05 -13.32
C PRO A 171 -19.31 16.84 -14.20
N GLU A 172 -18.25 17.61 -14.06
CA GLU A 172 -17.12 17.67 -14.98
C GLU A 172 -15.74 17.45 -14.31
N SER A 173 -15.68 16.93 -13.07
CA SER A 173 -14.39 16.67 -12.42
C SER A 173 -14.37 15.43 -11.51
N ASP A 174 -13.40 14.54 -11.78
CA ASP A 174 -13.11 13.33 -10.98
C ASP A 174 -12.32 13.63 -9.68
N ILE A 175 -12.22 14.91 -9.29
CA ILE A 175 -11.46 15.34 -8.11
C ILE A 175 -12.40 15.48 -6.92
N LYS A 176 -12.26 14.60 -5.92
CA LYS A 176 -12.93 14.76 -4.62
C LYS A 176 -12.33 15.94 -3.86
N GLN A 177 -13.09 17.01 -3.67
CA GLN A 177 -12.69 18.10 -2.79
C GLN A 177 -12.90 17.68 -1.33
N TYR A 178 -11.85 17.72 -0.53
CA TYR A 178 -11.89 17.46 0.90
C TYR A 178 -11.93 18.79 1.64
N MET A 179 -13.02 19.08 2.34
CA MET A 179 -13.12 20.26 3.20
C MET A 179 -12.96 19.85 4.66
N SER A 180 -12.06 20.53 5.37
CA SER A 180 -11.87 20.39 6.83
C SER A 180 -12.73 21.43 7.54
N HIS A 181 -13.57 20.99 8.48
CA HIS A 181 -14.30 21.86 9.40
C HIS A 181 -13.90 21.55 10.83
N ASN A 182 -13.62 22.58 11.62
CA ASN A 182 -13.47 22.46 13.05
C ASN A 182 -14.83 22.77 13.70
N VAL A 183 -15.30 21.85 14.54
CA VAL A 183 -16.53 22.00 15.31
C VAL A 183 -16.13 22.08 16.77
N ASN A 184 -16.65 23.09 17.48
CA ASN A 184 -16.56 23.15 18.93
C ASN A 184 -17.83 22.45 19.46
N LEU A 185 -17.64 21.29 20.07
CA LEU A 185 -18.68 20.61 20.86
C LEU A 185 -18.45 20.88 22.34
#